data_AF-A0A4Q0YYT9-F1
#
_entry.id   AF-A0A4Q0YYT9-F1
#
_cell.length_a   1.000
_cell.length_b   1.000
_cell.length_c   1.000
_cell.angle_alpha   90.00
_cell.angle_beta   90.00
_cell.angle_gamma   90.00
#
_symmetry.space_group_name_H-M   'P 1'
#
loop_
_entity.id
_entity.type
_entity.pdbx_description
1 polymer ?
#
loop_
_entity_poly.entity_id
_entity_poly.type
_entity_poly.pdbx_seq_one_letter_code
_entity_poly.pdbx_strand_id
1 'polypeptide(L)'
;MKNDKLKIGIALSGGGFRASVFHIGVFETLAKNGYLDQINTISTVSGGSLTVGLIFKINNNKWPTNEEYLENVLPKMKNYFTNIGLAKHALIRLIIPKHWLNLFSRANIIAYTLKKEWGLTGKLSELPDKPIWEINATTNETGKNWRFSKEKMGDYKFGYIMNPDYEISNAIASSTAFPGLIGRFTFKVLSYKEWHYFDWDNKQFKKDQKVRIFNKLHLSDGGLYNNLGEESLIEKLGETLSKDINFIIVSDATKALKSTESKSVINVLGRTLRLIDITMDQIKMLRVRALHNFFDKNPKNGLYLQLGQYKNLMKSKYDLDMLMNIKTSLFKLSNKEYDELKKYGADITQTGINKWYVK
;
A
#
# COMPACT_ATOMS: atom_id res chain seq x y z
N MET A 1 -13.62 -4.73 -31.80
CA MET A 1 -13.82 -5.03 -30.37
C MET A 1 -14.78 -3.98 -29.84
N LYS A 2 -15.93 -4.38 -29.28
CA LYS A 2 -16.85 -3.42 -28.63
C LYS A 2 -16.04 -2.63 -27.58
N ASN A 3 -16.23 -1.31 -27.51
CA ASN A 3 -15.62 -0.42 -26.54
C ASN A 3 -16.06 -0.81 -25.12
N ASP A 4 -15.50 -1.89 -24.57
CA ASP A 4 -15.62 -2.17 -23.15
C ASP A 4 -14.85 -1.06 -22.43
N LYS A 5 -15.58 -0.20 -21.72
CA LYS A 5 -15.02 0.87 -20.89
C LYS A 5 -13.87 0.28 -20.07
N LEU A 6 -12.70 0.92 -20.13
CA LEU A 6 -11.52 0.49 -19.37
C LEU A 6 -11.85 0.51 -17.88
N LYS A 7 -11.46 -0.57 -17.19
CA LYS A 7 -11.69 -0.81 -15.75
C LYS A 7 -10.34 -1.13 -15.13
N ILE A 8 -9.74 -0.13 -14.49
CA ILE A 8 -8.36 -0.20 -14.01
C ILE A 8 -8.32 -0.80 -12.61
N GLY A 9 -7.52 -1.83 -12.43
CA GLY A 9 -7.00 -2.25 -11.13
C GLY A 9 -5.63 -1.64 -10.91
N ILE A 10 -5.38 -1.00 -9.78
CA ILE A 10 -4.06 -0.43 -9.46
C ILE A 10 -3.49 -1.00 -8.16
N ALA A 11 -2.27 -1.50 -8.22
CA ALA A 11 -1.52 -1.97 -7.06
C ALA A 11 -0.40 -0.96 -6.72
N LEU A 12 -0.33 -0.55 -5.45
CA LEU A 12 0.64 0.41 -4.94
C LEU A 12 1.53 -0.22 -3.87
N SER A 13 2.81 -0.33 -4.17
CA SER A 13 3.78 -0.99 -3.30
C SER A 13 4.09 -0.23 -2.00
N GLY A 14 4.74 -0.93 -1.07
CA GLY A 14 5.26 -0.34 0.17
C GLY A 14 6.54 0.50 0.00
N GLY A 15 6.87 1.29 1.02
CA GLY A 15 8.13 2.06 1.06
C GLY A 15 8.08 3.42 1.76
N GLY A 16 7.13 3.63 2.70
CA GLY A 16 7.01 4.86 3.47
C GLY A 16 6.69 6.09 2.61
N PHE A 17 7.14 7.28 3.05
CA PHE A 17 6.84 8.55 2.37
C PHE A 17 7.44 8.64 0.97
N ARG A 18 8.60 8.01 0.73
CA ARG A 18 9.18 7.93 -0.63
C ARG A 18 8.22 7.23 -1.59
N ALA A 19 7.76 6.03 -1.23
CA ALA A 19 6.77 5.32 -2.06
C ALA A 19 5.49 6.13 -2.20
N SER A 20 5.03 6.74 -1.10
CA SER A 20 3.81 7.54 -1.10
C SER A 20 3.84 8.64 -2.16
N VAL A 21 4.91 9.45 -2.19
CA VAL A 21 5.07 10.58 -3.10
C VAL A 21 5.30 10.13 -4.55
N PHE A 22 6.00 9.02 -4.77
CA PHE A 22 6.10 8.44 -6.11
C PHE A 22 4.70 8.07 -6.65
N HIS A 23 3.85 7.44 -5.84
CA HIS A 23 2.47 7.10 -6.23
C HIS A 23 1.59 8.32 -6.45
N ILE A 24 1.82 9.44 -5.74
CA ILE A 24 1.15 10.72 -6.02
C ILE A 24 1.43 11.18 -7.45
N GLY A 25 2.68 11.09 -7.90
CA GLY A 25 3.05 11.37 -9.29
C GLY A 25 2.33 10.46 -10.29
N VAL A 26 2.20 9.18 -9.96
CA VAL A 26 1.46 8.21 -10.79
C VAL A 26 -0.01 8.61 -10.93
N PHE A 27 -0.68 8.91 -9.82
CA PHE A 27 -2.07 9.37 -9.83
C PHE A 27 -2.24 10.72 -10.54
N GLU A 28 -1.31 11.66 -10.40
CA GLU A 28 -1.31 12.93 -11.14
C GLU A 28 -1.34 12.70 -12.65
N THR A 29 -0.49 11.81 -13.18
CA THR A 29 -0.51 11.50 -14.60
C THR A 29 -1.77 10.75 -15.03
N LEU A 30 -2.27 9.81 -14.22
CA LEU A 30 -3.53 9.14 -14.52
C LEU A 30 -4.70 10.12 -14.60
N ALA A 31 -4.78 11.07 -13.66
CA ALA A 31 -5.80 12.11 -13.66
C ALA A 31 -5.68 13.04 -14.89
N LYS A 32 -4.46 13.49 -15.24
CA LYS A 32 -4.22 14.32 -16.43
C LYS A 32 -4.63 13.64 -17.74
N ASN A 33 -4.57 12.32 -17.79
CA ASN A 33 -4.96 11.53 -18.97
C ASN A 33 -6.40 11.01 -18.89
N GLY A 34 -7.20 11.42 -17.90
CA GLY A 34 -8.61 11.04 -17.78
C GLY A 34 -8.84 9.58 -17.34
N TYR A 35 -7.89 8.98 -16.63
CA TYR A 35 -7.95 7.57 -16.20
C TYR A 35 -8.22 7.37 -14.71
N LEU A 36 -8.23 8.42 -13.88
CA LEU A 36 -8.38 8.28 -12.43
C LEU A 36 -9.78 7.78 -12.03
N ASP A 37 -10.80 8.26 -12.73
CA ASP A 37 -12.22 7.88 -12.56
C ASP A 37 -12.54 6.48 -13.11
N GLN A 38 -11.61 5.90 -13.88
CA GLN A 38 -11.72 4.54 -14.43
C GLN A 38 -11.13 3.47 -13.51
N ILE A 39 -10.64 3.88 -12.33
CA ILE A 39 -10.10 2.96 -11.33
C ILE A 39 -11.25 2.27 -10.61
N ASN A 40 -11.30 0.95 -10.73
CA ASN A 40 -12.32 0.07 -10.15
C ASN A 40 -11.85 -0.58 -8.86
N THR A 41 -10.54 -0.85 -8.73
CA THR A 41 -9.96 -1.53 -7.59
C THR A 41 -8.57 -0.98 -7.31
N ILE A 42 -8.29 -0.71 -6.04
CA ILE A 42 -7.02 -0.22 -5.55
C ILE A 42 -6.54 -1.20 -4.50
N SER A 43 -5.34 -1.73 -4.66
CA SER A 43 -4.67 -2.56 -3.65
C SER A 43 -3.41 -1.87 -3.17
N THR A 44 -3.26 -1.72 -1.86
CA THR A 44 -2.15 -0.93 -1.31
C THR A 44 -1.38 -1.65 -0.23
N VAL A 45 -0.11 -1.30 -0.13
CA VAL A 45 0.81 -1.73 0.93
C VAL A 45 1.51 -0.50 1.49
N SER A 46 1.55 -0.37 2.82
CA SER A 46 2.38 0.59 3.55
C SER A 46 2.31 2.03 3.00
N GLY A 47 3.31 2.47 2.22
CA GLY A 47 3.34 3.79 1.58
C GLY A 47 2.17 4.04 0.60
N GLY A 48 1.78 3.04 -0.19
CA GLY A 48 0.58 3.13 -1.01
C GLY A 48 -0.69 3.38 -0.19
N SER A 49 -0.78 2.76 0.99
CA SER A 49 -1.93 2.90 1.89
C SER A 49 -2.01 4.30 2.49
N LEU A 50 -0.87 4.95 2.76
CA LEU A 50 -0.79 6.34 3.19
C LEU A 50 -1.28 7.29 2.09
N THR A 51 -0.86 7.08 0.84
CA THR A 51 -1.30 7.89 -0.31
C THR A 51 -2.80 7.83 -0.50
N VAL A 52 -3.37 6.63 -0.60
CA VAL A 52 -4.80 6.44 -0.87
C VAL A 52 -5.66 6.89 0.30
N GLY A 53 -5.23 6.61 1.54
CA GLY A 53 -5.89 7.13 2.73
C GLY A 53 -5.96 8.66 2.74
N LEU A 54 -4.87 9.33 2.35
CA LEU A 54 -4.83 10.79 2.27
C LEU A 54 -5.71 11.35 1.15
N ILE A 55 -5.79 10.66 0.00
CA ILE A 55 -6.72 11.03 -1.10
C ILE A 55 -8.16 11.02 -0.58
N PHE A 56 -8.59 9.90 0.01
CA PHE A 56 -9.92 9.81 0.61
C PHE A 56 -10.12 10.89 1.67
N LYS A 57 -9.15 11.10 2.55
CA LYS A 57 -9.27 12.11 3.61
C LYS A 57 -9.47 13.53 3.07
N ILE A 58 -8.66 13.95 2.10
CA ILE A 58 -8.75 15.30 1.53
C ILE A 58 -10.07 15.48 0.77
N ASN A 59 -10.57 14.40 0.17
CA ASN A 59 -11.83 14.40 -0.58
C ASN A 59 -13.02 13.85 0.22
N ASN A 60 -13.05 14.09 1.55
CA ASN A 60 -14.20 13.77 2.42
C ASN A 60 -14.69 12.31 2.34
N ASN A 61 -13.74 11.37 2.41
CA ASN A 61 -13.94 9.92 2.27
C ASN A 61 -14.54 9.47 0.93
N LYS A 62 -14.46 10.30 -0.13
CA LYS A 62 -14.86 9.95 -1.50
C LYS A 62 -13.63 9.80 -2.40
N TRP A 63 -13.76 8.98 -3.44
CA TRP A 63 -12.76 8.94 -4.51
C TRP A 63 -12.98 10.14 -5.45
N PRO A 64 -11.94 10.93 -5.76
CA PRO A 64 -12.09 12.11 -6.60
C PRO A 64 -12.23 11.77 -8.08
N THR A 65 -12.94 12.63 -8.81
CA THR A 65 -12.83 12.75 -10.26
C THR A 65 -11.43 13.21 -10.69
N ASN A 66 -11.13 13.18 -11.99
CA ASN A 66 -9.85 13.65 -12.53
C ASN A 66 -9.60 15.12 -12.14
N GLU A 67 -10.61 15.98 -12.30
CA GLU A 67 -10.56 17.41 -11.99
C GLU A 67 -10.41 17.65 -10.48
N GLU A 68 -11.25 17.03 -9.65
CA GLU A 68 -11.15 17.15 -8.19
C GLU A 68 -9.78 16.71 -7.66
N TYR A 69 -9.19 15.67 -8.26
CA TYR A 69 -7.86 15.25 -7.87
C TYR A 69 -6.81 16.32 -8.17
N LEU A 70 -6.81 16.87 -9.38
CA LEU A 70 -5.81 17.83 -9.84
C LEU A 70 -5.94 19.19 -9.16
N GLU A 71 -7.17 19.69 -9.00
CA GLU A 71 -7.43 21.05 -8.52
C GLU A 71 -7.53 21.14 -7.00
N ASN A 72 -7.99 20.08 -6.33
CA ASN A 72 -8.25 20.10 -4.89
C ASN A 72 -7.36 19.14 -4.10
N VAL A 73 -7.26 17.87 -4.50
CA VAL A 73 -6.53 16.86 -3.69
C VAL A 73 -5.02 17.06 -3.78
N LEU A 74 -4.48 17.05 -4.99
CA LEU A 74 -3.04 17.06 -5.27
C LEU A 74 -2.31 18.26 -4.64
N PRO A 75 -2.80 19.52 -4.73
CA PRO A 75 -2.12 20.67 -4.14
C PRO A 75 -2.01 20.59 -2.61
N LYS A 76 -2.96 19.93 -1.95
CA LYS A 76 -3.00 19.80 -0.49
C LYS A 76 -2.08 18.69 0.04
N MET A 77 -1.73 17.69 -0.78
CA MET A 77 -0.95 16.54 -0.33
C MET A 77 0.45 16.92 0.16
N LYS A 78 1.12 17.90 -0.47
CA LYS A 78 2.51 18.29 -0.16
C LYS A 78 2.73 18.57 1.33
N ASN A 79 1.81 19.32 1.93
CA ASN A 79 1.89 19.73 3.34
C ASN A 79 2.02 18.53 4.29
N TYR A 80 1.35 17.40 3.99
CA TYR A 80 1.36 16.21 4.84
C TYR A 80 2.71 15.48 4.84
N PHE A 81 3.50 15.62 3.78
CA PHE A 81 4.79 14.94 3.64
C PHE A 81 5.99 15.84 3.97
N THR A 82 5.87 17.16 3.80
CA THR A 82 6.97 18.11 4.03
C THR A 82 6.87 18.85 5.36
N ASN A 83 5.66 19.10 5.86
CA ASN A 83 5.44 19.93 7.06
C ASN A 83 4.94 19.13 8.27
N ILE A 84 4.29 17.98 8.08
CA ILE A 84 3.76 17.17 9.19
C ILE A 84 4.72 16.02 9.53
N GLY A 85 5.23 16.02 10.76
CA GLY A 85 6.28 15.08 11.20
C GLY A 85 5.71 13.80 11.78
N LEU A 86 5.09 12.94 10.96
CA LEU A 86 4.38 11.75 11.44
C LEU A 86 5.26 10.86 12.35
N ALA A 87 6.47 10.48 11.89
CA ALA A 87 7.41 9.71 12.71
C ALA A 87 7.84 10.47 13.98
N LYS A 88 8.14 11.77 13.87
CA LYS A 88 8.57 12.60 15.01
C LYS A 88 7.48 12.66 16.09
N HIS A 89 6.23 12.92 15.70
CA HIS A 89 5.11 12.97 16.61
C HIS A 89 4.82 11.60 17.23
N ALA A 90 4.91 10.51 16.47
CA ALA A 90 4.77 9.17 17.00
C ALA A 90 5.86 8.83 18.04
N LEU A 91 7.12 9.25 17.79
CA LEU A 91 8.22 9.10 18.73
C LEU A 91 8.02 9.92 20.01
N ILE A 92 7.57 11.17 19.91
CA ILE A 92 7.24 11.99 21.10
C ILE A 92 6.13 11.33 21.93
N ARG A 93 5.13 10.73 21.27
CA ARG A 93 4.02 10.03 21.94
C ARG A 93 4.46 8.76 22.66
N LEU A 94 5.55 8.11 22.23
CA LEU A 94 6.14 6.97 22.92
C LEU A 94 6.79 7.35 24.26
N ILE A 95 7.17 8.61 24.46
CA ILE A 95 7.78 9.10 25.72
C ILE A 95 6.72 9.25 26.83
N ILE A 96 5.45 9.43 26.47
CA ILE A 96 4.35 9.65 27.41
C ILE A 96 3.98 8.33 28.12
N PRO A 97 4.01 8.24 29.47
CA PRO A 97 3.79 7.00 30.22
C PRO A 97 2.47 6.28 29.91
N LYS A 98 1.40 7.03 29.62
CA LYS A 98 0.09 6.48 29.23
C LYS A 98 0.14 5.60 27.97
N HIS A 99 1.15 5.77 27.12
CA HIS A 99 1.33 5.00 25.89
C HIS A 99 2.34 3.85 26.03
N TRP A 100 2.95 3.67 27.21
CA TRP A 100 3.91 2.58 27.46
C TRP A 100 3.26 1.20 27.46
N LEU A 101 1.94 1.11 27.71
CA LEU A 101 1.17 -0.12 27.48
C LEU A 101 1.21 -0.60 26.01
N ASN A 102 1.56 0.28 25.07
CA ASN A 102 1.72 -0.01 23.64
C ASN A 102 3.20 -0.07 23.19
N LEU A 103 4.17 -0.17 24.10
CA LEU A 103 5.61 -0.28 23.75
C LEU A 103 5.91 -1.42 22.77
N PHE A 104 5.13 -2.51 22.87
CA PHE A 104 5.18 -3.70 22.00
C PHE A 104 4.17 -3.67 20.85
N SER A 105 3.51 -2.53 20.62
CA SER A 105 2.47 -2.33 19.60
C SER A 105 2.53 -0.91 19.04
N ARG A 106 3.72 -0.46 18.66
CA ARG A 106 3.96 0.96 18.32
C ARG A 106 3.24 1.39 17.03
N ALA A 107 2.84 0.44 16.18
CA ALA A 107 1.95 0.76 15.05
C ALA A 107 0.58 1.29 15.52
N ASN A 108 0.07 0.91 16.70
CA ASN A 108 -1.14 1.53 17.24
C ASN A 108 -0.94 3.03 17.56
N ILE A 109 0.29 3.45 17.88
CA ILE A 109 0.63 4.87 18.07
C ILE A 109 0.71 5.59 16.72
N ILE A 110 1.15 4.91 15.66
CA ILE A 110 1.05 5.43 14.29
C ILE A 110 -0.41 5.67 13.91
N ALA A 111 -1.32 4.73 14.19
CA ALA A 111 -2.75 4.91 13.93
C ALA A 111 -3.32 6.15 14.64
N TYR A 112 -3.00 6.30 15.93
CA TYR A 112 -3.41 7.47 16.70
C TYR A 112 -2.81 8.78 16.15
N THR A 113 -1.55 8.74 15.69
CA THR A 113 -0.88 9.90 15.10
C THR A 113 -1.49 10.27 13.74
N LEU A 114 -1.83 9.29 12.89
CA LEU A 114 -2.58 9.52 11.66
C LEU A 114 -3.93 10.17 11.93
N LYS A 115 -4.65 9.71 12.96
CA LYS A 115 -5.93 10.30 13.35
C LYS A 115 -5.78 11.76 13.80
N LYS A 116 -4.76 12.06 14.61
CA LYS A 116 -4.54 13.40 15.19
C LYS A 116 -3.92 14.39 14.21
N GLU A 117 -2.86 14.00 13.50
CA GLU A 117 -2.08 14.89 12.65
C GLU A 117 -2.62 14.95 11.22
N TRP A 118 -3.13 13.83 10.69
CA TRP A 118 -3.65 13.76 9.33
C TRP A 118 -5.19 13.83 9.27
N GLY A 119 -5.86 13.83 10.43
CA GLY A 119 -7.32 13.89 10.51
C GLY A 119 -8.01 12.65 9.95
N LEU A 120 -7.31 11.51 9.83
CA LEU A 120 -7.83 10.23 9.33
C LEU A 120 -8.77 9.58 10.36
N THR A 121 -9.99 10.10 10.45
CA THR A 121 -11.03 9.69 11.40
C THR A 121 -12.10 8.79 10.79
N GLY A 122 -12.13 8.63 9.46
CA GLY A 122 -13.14 7.84 8.76
C GLY A 122 -13.03 6.34 8.99
N LYS A 123 -14.11 5.63 8.70
CA LYS A 123 -14.23 4.17 8.80
C LYS A 123 -14.24 3.52 7.43
N LEU A 124 -13.84 2.25 7.35
CA LEU A 124 -13.87 1.47 6.10
C LEU A 124 -15.29 1.37 5.52
N SER A 125 -16.30 1.26 6.39
CA SER A 125 -17.72 1.19 6.01
C SER A 125 -18.25 2.48 5.37
N GLU A 126 -17.61 3.62 5.60
CA GLU A 126 -18.00 4.94 5.07
C GLU A 126 -17.45 5.20 3.66
N LEU A 127 -16.55 4.34 3.17
CA LEU A 127 -15.97 4.48 1.83
C LEU A 127 -17.02 4.22 0.75
N PRO A 128 -16.84 4.74 -0.48
CA PRO A 128 -17.70 4.40 -1.61
C PRO A 128 -17.54 2.93 -2.02
N ASP A 129 -18.48 2.39 -2.79
CA ASP A 129 -18.39 1.02 -3.32
C ASP A 129 -17.32 0.87 -4.40
N LYS A 130 -17.02 1.97 -5.12
CA LYS A 130 -15.95 2.05 -6.11
C LYS A 130 -15.08 3.30 -5.90
N PRO A 131 -13.75 3.19 -6.10
CA PRO A 131 -13.01 1.94 -6.25
C PRO A 131 -13.07 1.09 -4.97
N ILE A 132 -13.05 -0.23 -5.14
CA ILE A 132 -12.81 -1.14 -4.01
C ILE A 132 -11.38 -0.88 -3.54
N TRP A 133 -11.21 -0.49 -2.29
CA TRP A 133 -9.88 -0.30 -1.71
C TRP A 133 -9.53 -1.46 -0.76
N GLU A 134 -8.50 -2.20 -1.12
CA GLU A 134 -7.90 -3.24 -0.31
C GLU A 134 -6.57 -2.79 0.28
N ILE A 135 -6.47 -2.81 1.61
CA ILE A 135 -5.27 -2.48 2.37
C ILE A 135 -4.65 -3.79 2.86
N ASN A 136 -3.41 -4.07 2.48
CA ASN A 136 -2.75 -5.33 2.79
C ASN A 136 -1.87 -5.22 4.05
N ALA A 137 -1.97 -6.22 4.91
CA ALA A 137 -1.13 -6.44 6.09
C ALA A 137 -0.76 -7.94 6.19
N THR A 138 0.14 -8.29 7.09
CA THR A 138 0.54 -9.67 7.33
C THR A 138 0.11 -10.10 8.73
N THR A 139 -0.68 -11.16 8.84
CA THR A 139 -1.02 -11.76 10.14
C THR A 139 0.16 -12.56 10.68
N ASN A 140 0.67 -12.23 11.86
CA ASN A 140 1.83 -12.91 12.43
C ASN A 140 1.51 -14.35 12.87
N GLU A 141 0.30 -14.59 13.36
CA GLU A 141 -0.13 -15.91 13.85
C GLU A 141 -0.40 -16.91 12.73
N THR A 142 -0.89 -16.45 11.57
CA THR A 142 -1.22 -17.34 10.44
C THR A 142 -0.17 -17.30 9.33
N GLY A 143 0.66 -16.25 9.28
CA GLY A 143 1.59 -15.97 8.21
C GLY A 143 0.90 -15.63 6.88
N LYS A 144 -0.37 -15.20 6.91
CA LYS A 144 -1.20 -14.95 5.72
C LYS A 144 -1.46 -13.46 5.51
N ASN A 145 -1.89 -13.12 4.29
CA ASN A 145 -2.31 -11.77 3.96
C ASN A 145 -3.61 -11.44 4.66
N TRP A 146 -3.56 -10.48 5.56
CA TRP A 146 -4.72 -9.84 6.13
C TRP A 146 -5.11 -8.66 5.23
N ARG A 147 -6.31 -8.71 4.66
CA ARG A 147 -6.82 -7.60 3.84
C ARG A 147 -7.87 -6.84 4.61
N PHE A 148 -7.86 -5.52 4.49
CA PHE A 148 -8.95 -4.64 4.94
C PHE A 148 -9.63 -4.02 3.74
N SER A 149 -10.96 -4.00 3.74
CA SER A 149 -11.79 -3.34 2.73
C SER A 149 -13.12 -2.92 3.36
N LYS A 150 -13.93 -2.19 2.60
CA LYS A 150 -15.31 -1.86 2.99
C LYS A 150 -16.16 -3.11 3.26
N GLU A 151 -16.06 -4.12 2.38
CA GLU A 151 -16.92 -5.31 2.44
C GLU A 151 -16.47 -6.31 3.49
N LYS A 152 -15.15 -6.45 3.71
CA LYS A 152 -14.60 -7.44 4.64
C LYS A 152 -13.19 -7.09 5.11
N MET A 153 -12.83 -7.64 6.27
CA MET A 153 -11.43 -7.73 6.69
C MET A 153 -11.09 -9.10 7.28
N GLY A 154 -9.87 -9.58 7.05
CA GLY A 154 -9.44 -10.88 7.55
C GLY A 154 -8.42 -11.61 6.68
N ASP A 155 -8.13 -12.85 7.04
CA ASP A 155 -7.35 -13.79 6.24
C ASP A 155 -8.07 -15.16 6.16
N TYR A 156 -7.76 -15.98 5.15
CA TYR A 156 -8.50 -17.21 4.90
C TYR A 156 -8.34 -18.28 5.99
N LYS A 157 -7.28 -18.21 6.80
CA LYS A 157 -6.98 -19.20 7.85
C LYS A 157 -7.61 -18.79 9.17
N PHE A 158 -7.61 -17.49 9.50
CA PHE A 158 -8.20 -16.94 10.72
C PHE A 158 -9.70 -16.65 10.57
N GLY A 159 -10.15 -16.34 9.36
CA GLY A 159 -11.52 -15.96 9.03
C GLY A 159 -11.67 -14.47 8.77
N TYR A 160 -12.90 -14.10 8.44
CA TYR A 160 -13.28 -12.78 7.95
C TYR A 160 -14.38 -12.14 8.79
N ILE A 161 -14.29 -10.83 8.97
CA ILE A 161 -15.36 -9.98 9.47
C ILE A 161 -15.97 -9.30 8.25
N MET A 162 -17.28 -9.42 8.08
CA MET A 162 -18.03 -8.78 7.00
C MET A 162 -18.48 -7.39 7.43
N ASN A 163 -18.46 -6.42 6.50
CA ASN A 163 -18.81 -5.01 6.71
C ASN A 163 -18.22 -4.42 8.00
N PRO A 164 -16.87 -4.46 8.16
CA PRO A 164 -16.25 -4.13 9.43
C PRO A 164 -16.45 -2.65 9.81
N ASP A 165 -16.95 -2.43 11.02
CA ASP A 165 -16.78 -1.13 11.69
C ASP A 165 -15.32 -1.00 12.16
N TYR A 166 -14.47 -0.46 11.29
CA TYR A 166 -13.03 -0.35 11.54
C TYR A 166 -12.46 0.95 10.97
N GLU A 167 -11.62 1.62 11.74
CA GLU A 167 -11.04 2.92 11.37
C GLU A 167 -9.98 2.76 10.26
N ILE A 168 -10.01 3.64 9.26
CA ILE A 168 -9.05 3.67 8.16
C ILE A 168 -7.61 3.84 8.69
N SER A 169 -7.43 4.68 9.71
CA SER A 169 -6.12 4.91 10.33
C SER A 169 -5.50 3.65 10.94
N ASN A 170 -6.32 2.75 11.51
CA ASN A 170 -5.87 1.47 12.05
C ASN A 170 -5.47 0.49 10.92
N ALA A 171 -6.24 0.45 9.83
CA ALA A 171 -5.91 -0.38 8.67
C ALA A 171 -4.59 0.07 8.00
N ILE A 172 -4.43 1.37 7.77
CA ILE A 172 -3.18 1.95 7.24
C ILE A 172 -2.01 1.65 8.20
N ALA A 173 -2.18 1.90 9.50
CA ALA A 173 -1.12 1.67 10.47
C ALA A 173 -0.68 0.20 10.52
N SER A 174 -1.63 -0.74 10.44
CA SER A 174 -1.35 -2.17 10.31
C SER A 174 -0.53 -2.48 9.06
N SER A 175 -0.92 -1.90 7.92
CA SER A 175 -0.20 -2.02 6.65
C SER A 175 1.22 -1.42 6.69
N THR A 176 1.49 -0.46 7.57
CA THR A 176 2.82 0.17 7.76
C THR A 176 3.65 -0.43 8.90
N ALA A 177 3.19 -1.49 9.56
CA ALA A 177 3.79 -2.03 10.79
C ALA A 177 5.09 -2.82 10.54
N PHE A 178 6.10 -2.17 9.94
CA PHE A 178 7.35 -2.82 9.51
C PHE A 178 8.15 -3.34 10.72
N PRO A 179 8.58 -4.63 10.72
CA PRO A 179 9.32 -5.22 11.83
C PRO A 179 10.61 -4.47 12.19
N GLY A 180 10.92 -4.40 13.48
CA GLY A 180 12.14 -3.76 13.99
C GLY A 180 12.16 -2.23 13.95
N LEU A 181 11.47 -1.58 13.00
CA LEU A 181 11.38 -0.12 12.91
C LEU A 181 10.14 0.42 13.64
N ILE A 182 8.95 0.10 13.13
CA ILE A 182 7.67 0.51 13.71
C ILE A 182 7.21 -0.57 14.68
N GLY A 183 7.35 -1.84 14.31
CA GLY A 183 6.85 -2.96 15.10
C GLY A 183 5.37 -3.22 14.86
N ARG A 184 4.88 -4.34 15.40
CA ARG A 184 3.55 -4.88 15.13
C ARG A 184 2.41 -3.93 15.53
N PHE A 185 1.26 -4.12 14.88
CA PHE A 185 -0.03 -3.60 15.27
C PHE A 185 -0.80 -4.68 16.04
N THR A 186 -1.49 -4.29 17.11
CA THR A 186 -2.34 -5.21 17.89
C THR A 186 -3.81 -4.97 17.57
N PHE A 187 -4.46 -6.00 17.05
CA PHE A 187 -5.89 -6.06 16.76
C PHE A 187 -6.63 -6.79 17.89
N LYS A 188 -7.77 -6.25 18.33
CA LYS A 188 -8.61 -6.84 19.39
C LYS A 188 -9.68 -7.73 18.76
N VAL A 189 -9.50 -9.04 18.87
CA VAL A 189 -10.36 -10.05 18.24
C VAL A 189 -11.75 -10.07 18.86
N LEU A 190 -11.83 -9.99 20.20
CA LEU A 190 -13.12 -10.09 20.92
C LEU A 190 -14.01 -8.85 20.77
N SER A 191 -13.53 -7.79 20.10
CA SER A 191 -14.39 -6.67 19.68
C SER A 191 -15.38 -7.07 18.58
N TYR A 192 -15.18 -8.21 17.92
CA TYR A 192 -16.03 -8.71 16.84
C TYR A 192 -16.65 -10.05 17.23
N LYS A 193 -17.98 -10.07 17.30
CA LYS A 193 -18.76 -11.25 17.69
C LYS A 193 -18.98 -12.24 16.55
N GLU A 194 -19.05 -11.75 15.32
CA GLU A 194 -19.36 -12.56 14.15
C GLU A 194 -18.16 -12.67 13.22
N TRP A 195 -17.80 -13.91 12.90
CA TRP A 195 -16.73 -14.26 11.98
C TRP A 195 -17.28 -15.17 10.89
N HIS A 196 -16.61 -15.19 9.75
CA HIS A 196 -16.99 -15.97 8.60
C HIS A 196 -15.78 -16.72 8.03
N TYR A 197 -16.01 -17.86 7.41
CA TYR A 197 -15.04 -18.53 6.55
C TYR A 197 -15.57 -18.57 5.12
N PHE A 198 -14.67 -18.67 4.14
CA PHE A 198 -15.07 -18.87 2.75
C PHE A 198 -15.23 -20.37 2.50
N ASP A 199 -16.46 -20.78 2.18
CA ASP A 199 -16.77 -22.13 1.72
C ASP A 199 -16.41 -22.22 0.24
N TRP A 200 -15.35 -22.97 -0.06
CA TRP A 200 -14.82 -23.11 -1.42
C TRP A 200 -15.72 -23.92 -2.34
N ASP A 201 -16.46 -24.89 -1.80
CA ASP A 201 -17.34 -25.77 -2.58
C ASP A 201 -18.56 -24.98 -3.07
N ASN A 202 -19.14 -24.18 -2.18
CA ASN A 202 -20.33 -23.37 -2.48
C ASN A 202 -20.01 -21.92 -2.89
N LYS A 203 -18.72 -21.54 -2.89
CA LYS A 203 -18.21 -20.20 -3.23
C LYS A 203 -18.91 -19.06 -2.48
N GLN A 204 -19.16 -19.24 -1.18
CA GLN A 204 -19.89 -18.28 -0.35
C GLN A 204 -19.26 -18.12 1.04
N PHE A 205 -19.48 -16.97 1.67
CA PHE A 205 -19.10 -16.78 3.07
C PHE A 205 -20.15 -17.39 3.99
N LYS A 206 -19.70 -18.21 4.94
CA LYS A 206 -20.55 -18.82 5.98
C LYS A 206 -20.10 -18.38 7.36
N LYS A 207 -21.04 -18.25 8.30
CA LYS A 207 -20.73 -17.96 9.70
C LYS A 207 -19.81 -19.03 10.26
N ASP A 208 -18.73 -18.59 10.89
CA ASP A 208 -17.75 -19.45 11.55
C ASP A 208 -18.14 -19.65 13.01
N GLN A 209 -18.39 -20.89 13.40
CA GLN A 209 -18.76 -21.26 14.77
C GLN A 209 -17.55 -21.47 15.68
N LYS A 210 -16.31 -21.37 15.16
CA LYS A 210 -15.10 -21.55 15.97
C LYS A 210 -14.97 -20.45 17.03
N VAL A 211 -14.85 -20.89 18.29
CA VAL A 211 -14.52 -19.99 19.40
C VAL A 211 -13.11 -19.44 19.21
N ARG A 212 -12.97 -18.11 19.29
CA ARG A 212 -11.66 -17.44 19.18
C ARG A 212 -10.89 -17.58 20.51
N ILE A 213 -9.81 -18.36 20.49
CA ILE A 213 -9.03 -18.73 21.68
C ILE A 213 -8.17 -17.55 22.19
N PHE A 214 -7.76 -16.63 21.32
CA PHE A 214 -6.90 -15.50 21.67
C PHE A 214 -7.63 -14.15 21.52
N ASN A 215 -7.50 -13.28 22.53
CA ASN A 215 -8.12 -11.94 22.54
C ASN A 215 -7.42 -10.94 21.58
N LYS A 216 -6.16 -11.20 21.25
CA LYS A 216 -5.33 -10.30 20.45
C LYS A 216 -4.76 -11.05 19.25
N LEU A 217 -4.75 -10.38 18.11
CA LEU A 217 -4.05 -10.79 16.89
C LEU A 217 -3.00 -9.73 16.57
N HIS A 218 -1.88 -10.13 15.98
CA HIS A 218 -0.79 -9.21 15.68
C HIS A 218 -0.58 -9.09 14.17
N LEU A 219 -0.61 -7.86 13.68
CA LEU A 219 -0.41 -7.55 12.27
C LEU A 219 0.93 -6.85 12.06
N SER A 220 1.60 -7.19 10.98
CA SER A 220 2.81 -6.54 10.49
C SER A 220 2.60 -5.99 9.09
N ASP A 221 3.57 -5.21 8.60
CA ASP A 221 3.51 -4.60 7.26
C ASP A 221 3.14 -5.63 6.18
N GLY A 222 2.27 -5.23 5.26
CA GLY A 222 1.82 -6.09 4.15
C GLY A 222 2.96 -6.55 3.25
N GLY A 223 4.05 -5.78 3.22
CA GLY A 223 5.24 -6.08 2.43
C GLY A 223 5.94 -7.37 2.79
N LEU A 224 5.78 -7.89 4.02
CA LEU A 224 6.32 -9.20 4.40
C LEU A 224 5.69 -10.34 3.60
N TYR A 225 4.40 -10.22 3.25
CA TYR A 225 3.68 -11.22 2.48
C TYR A 225 3.66 -10.89 0.98
N ASN A 226 3.33 -9.64 0.65
CA ASN A 226 3.27 -9.14 -0.70
C ASN A 226 3.51 -7.63 -0.74
N ASN A 227 4.72 -7.20 -1.09
CA ASN A 227 5.05 -5.77 -1.15
C ASN A 227 4.51 -5.03 -2.37
N LEU A 228 4.13 -5.72 -3.45
CA LEU A 228 3.54 -5.08 -4.62
C LEU A 228 2.02 -4.88 -4.46
N GLY A 229 1.36 -5.77 -3.71
CA GLY A 229 -0.09 -5.72 -3.47
C GLY A 229 -0.94 -6.16 -4.67
N GLU A 230 -0.33 -6.70 -5.72
CA GLU A 230 -0.98 -7.11 -6.98
C GLU A 230 -1.88 -8.34 -6.85
N GLU A 231 -1.69 -9.16 -5.82
CA GLU A 231 -2.34 -10.47 -5.69
C GLU A 231 -3.87 -10.42 -5.66
N SER A 232 -4.46 -9.29 -5.22
CA SER A 232 -5.91 -9.13 -5.24
C SER A 232 -6.48 -8.68 -6.57
N LEU A 233 -5.62 -8.31 -7.52
CA LEU A 233 -6.01 -7.89 -8.86
C LEU A 233 -5.86 -9.04 -9.86
N ILE A 234 -5.25 -10.15 -9.45
CA ILE A 234 -4.90 -11.27 -10.31
C ILE A 234 -5.48 -12.56 -9.74
N GLU A 235 -6.21 -13.29 -10.57
CA GLU A 235 -6.82 -14.58 -10.25
C GLU A 235 -6.04 -15.73 -10.90
N LYS A 236 -6.41 -16.97 -10.55
CA LYS A 236 -5.89 -18.20 -11.18
C LYS A 236 -4.36 -18.25 -11.26
N LEU A 237 -3.69 -17.95 -10.14
CA LEU A 237 -2.23 -18.01 -10.01
C LEU A 237 -1.46 -17.13 -11.02
N GLY A 238 -2.06 -16.05 -11.53
CA GLY A 238 -1.36 -15.18 -12.48
C GLY A 238 -1.94 -15.17 -13.89
N GLU A 239 -2.98 -15.97 -14.17
CA GLU A 239 -3.45 -16.17 -15.54
C GLU A 239 -4.46 -15.12 -16.00
N THR A 240 -5.31 -14.63 -15.09
CA THR A 240 -6.39 -13.72 -15.43
C THR A 240 -6.48 -12.57 -14.45
N LEU A 241 -6.98 -11.42 -14.90
CA LEU A 241 -7.32 -10.34 -13.98
C LEU A 241 -8.60 -10.66 -13.20
N SER A 242 -8.77 -10.00 -12.06
CA SER A 242 -10.01 -10.08 -11.28
C SER A 242 -11.22 -9.61 -12.08
N LYS A 243 -12.38 -10.21 -11.84
CA LYS A 243 -13.59 -10.03 -12.67
C LYS A 243 -14.01 -8.58 -12.98
N ASP A 244 -13.69 -7.65 -12.08
CA ASP A 244 -14.11 -6.24 -12.16
C ASP A 244 -13.12 -5.32 -12.88
N ILE A 245 -11.98 -5.85 -13.35
CA ILE A 245 -10.94 -5.08 -14.03
C ILE A 245 -10.54 -5.75 -15.35
N ASN A 246 -10.15 -4.95 -16.34
CA ASN A 246 -9.63 -5.43 -17.62
C ASN A 246 -8.21 -4.89 -17.92
N PHE A 247 -7.68 -4.04 -17.04
CA PHE A 247 -6.35 -3.48 -17.14
C PHE A 247 -5.72 -3.33 -15.76
N ILE A 248 -4.49 -3.82 -15.56
CA ILE A 248 -3.76 -3.72 -14.29
C ILE A 248 -2.59 -2.73 -14.38
N ILE A 249 -2.48 -1.82 -13.41
CA ILE A 249 -1.32 -0.97 -13.21
C ILE A 249 -0.63 -1.42 -11.92
N VAL A 250 0.66 -1.74 -11.99
CA VAL A 250 1.46 -2.02 -10.79
C VAL A 250 2.50 -0.92 -10.63
N SER A 251 2.35 -0.12 -9.58
CA SER A 251 3.27 0.95 -9.21
C SER A 251 4.23 0.44 -8.12
N ASP A 252 5.46 0.13 -8.52
CA ASP A 252 6.54 -0.38 -7.68
C ASP A 252 7.53 0.73 -7.29
N ALA A 253 7.40 1.25 -6.08
CA ALA A 253 8.32 2.18 -5.44
C ALA A 253 9.25 1.50 -4.41
N THR A 254 9.36 0.18 -4.45
CA THR A 254 10.20 -0.60 -3.54
C THR A 254 11.66 -0.19 -3.67
N LYS A 255 12.39 -0.18 -2.55
CA LYS A 255 13.83 0.11 -2.58
C LYS A 255 14.56 -1.08 -3.20
N ALA A 256 15.38 -0.83 -4.21
CA ALA A 256 16.27 -1.85 -4.75
C ALA A 256 17.23 -2.35 -3.65
N LEU A 257 17.39 -3.68 -3.56
CA LEU A 257 18.35 -4.29 -2.66
C LEU A 257 19.77 -3.93 -3.10
N LYS A 258 20.52 -3.24 -2.24
CA LYS A 258 21.91 -2.88 -2.52
C LYS A 258 22.87 -4.02 -2.17
N SER A 259 23.95 -4.13 -2.94
CA SER A 259 25.16 -4.82 -2.49
C SER A 259 25.79 -3.99 -1.39
N THR A 260 26.04 -4.61 -0.24
CA THR A 260 26.62 -3.97 0.94
C THR A 260 27.55 -4.97 1.62
N GLU A 261 28.57 -4.48 2.31
CA GLU A 261 29.38 -5.32 3.20
C GLU A 261 28.51 -6.00 4.26
N SER A 262 29.00 -7.15 4.74
CA SER A 262 28.34 -7.86 5.83
C SER A 262 28.36 -7.00 7.09
N LYS A 263 27.20 -6.86 7.74
CA LYS A 263 27.12 -6.15 9.02
C LYS A 263 27.85 -6.94 10.09
N SER A 264 28.53 -6.24 11.01
CA SER A 264 29.24 -6.83 12.15
C SER A 264 28.37 -7.82 12.93
N VAL A 265 28.99 -8.89 13.46
CA VAL A 265 28.33 -9.97 14.19
C VAL A 265 27.54 -9.45 15.40
N ILE A 266 28.05 -8.40 16.06
CA ILE A 266 27.40 -7.74 17.21
C ILE A 266 26.12 -6.98 16.81
N ASN A 267 25.95 -6.62 15.53
CA ASN A 267 24.77 -5.90 15.05
C ASN A 267 23.64 -6.87 14.65
N VAL A 268 23.12 -7.61 15.64
CA VAL A 268 22.08 -8.64 15.46
C VAL A 268 20.82 -8.08 14.81
N LEU A 269 20.35 -6.91 15.25
CA LEU A 269 19.18 -6.25 14.66
C LEU A 269 19.42 -5.89 13.20
N GLY A 270 20.56 -5.26 12.90
CA GLY A 270 20.91 -4.87 11.54
C GLY A 270 21.02 -6.08 10.60
N ARG A 271 21.58 -7.20 11.06
CA ARG A 271 21.67 -8.46 10.31
C ARG A 271 20.30 -9.07 10.07
N THR A 272 19.43 -9.09 11.09
CA THR A 272 18.05 -9.59 10.97
C THR A 272 17.26 -8.78 9.95
N LEU A 273 17.31 -7.44 10.03
CA LEU A 273 16.65 -6.57 9.05
C LEU A 273 17.17 -6.80 7.63
N ARG A 274 18.48 -7.06 7.46
CA ARG A 274 19.05 -7.40 6.15
C ARG A 274 18.49 -8.71 5.60
N LEU A 275 18.29 -9.73 6.43
CA LEU A 275 17.68 -11.00 6.01
C LEU A 275 16.21 -10.82 5.61
N ILE A 276 15.47 -9.97 6.33
CA ILE A 276 14.10 -9.58 5.97
C ILE A 276 14.10 -8.87 4.61
N ASP A 277 14.98 -7.87 4.41
CA ASP A 277 15.10 -7.14 3.15
C ASP A 277 15.40 -8.09 1.97
N ILE A 278 16.32 -9.04 2.15
CA ILE A 278 16.66 -10.04 1.13
C ILE A 278 15.43 -10.90 0.78
N THR A 279 14.74 -11.44 1.79
CA THR A 279 13.59 -12.31 1.60
C THR A 279 12.45 -11.58 0.90
N MET A 280 12.14 -10.36 1.34
CA MET A 280 11.12 -9.51 0.71
C MET A 280 11.48 -9.17 -0.74
N ASP A 281 12.75 -8.88 -1.04
CA ASP A 281 13.19 -8.61 -2.40
C ASP A 281 13.04 -9.85 -3.30
N GLN A 282 13.38 -11.05 -2.81
CA GLN A 282 13.17 -12.29 -3.58
C GLN A 282 11.70 -12.57 -3.86
N ILE A 283 10.81 -12.43 -2.85
CA ILE A 283 9.36 -12.61 -3.03
C ILE A 283 8.83 -11.61 -4.06
N LYS A 284 9.24 -10.34 -3.96
CA LYS A 284 8.88 -9.30 -4.93
C LYS A 284 9.36 -9.68 -6.33
N MET A 285 10.62 -10.10 -6.49
CA MET A 285 11.16 -10.46 -7.82
C MET A 285 10.44 -11.64 -8.45
N LEU A 286 10.00 -12.63 -7.67
CA LEU A 286 9.16 -13.73 -8.17
C LEU A 286 7.82 -13.21 -8.70
N ARG A 287 7.18 -12.29 -7.97
CA ARG A 287 5.91 -11.65 -8.38
C ARG A 287 6.09 -10.78 -9.63
N VAL A 288 7.18 -10.02 -9.72
CA VAL A 288 7.54 -9.24 -10.92
C VAL A 288 7.70 -10.14 -12.14
N ARG A 289 8.39 -11.28 -12.02
CA ARG A 289 8.54 -12.25 -13.12
C ARG A 289 7.19 -12.83 -13.55
N ALA A 290 6.33 -13.18 -12.59
CA ALA A 290 4.98 -13.66 -12.88
C ALA A 290 4.13 -12.61 -13.60
N LEU A 291 4.19 -11.34 -13.16
CA LEU A 291 3.55 -10.20 -13.82
C LEU A 291 4.04 -10.02 -15.25
N HIS A 292 5.36 -10.06 -15.49
CA HIS A 292 5.91 -9.94 -16.84
C HIS A 292 5.47 -11.08 -17.74
N ASN A 293 5.47 -12.32 -17.25
CA ASN A 293 4.92 -13.46 -17.99
C ASN A 293 3.42 -13.29 -18.31
N PHE A 294 2.65 -12.68 -17.41
CA PHE A 294 1.26 -12.31 -17.68
C PHE A 294 1.16 -11.25 -18.79
N PHE A 295 2.01 -10.21 -18.75
CA PHE A 295 2.04 -9.17 -19.79
C PHE A 295 2.51 -9.69 -21.15
N ASP A 296 3.46 -10.62 -21.20
CA ASP A 296 3.93 -11.23 -22.45
C ASP A 296 2.78 -12.00 -23.14
N LYS A 297 1.92 -12.65 -22.35
CA LYS A 297 0.71 -13.33 -22.84
C LYS A 297 -0.44 -12.37 -23.13
N ASN A 298 -0.51 -11.25 -22.42
CA ASN A 298 -1.61 -10.28 -22.46
C ASN A 298 -1.05 -8.85 -22.59
N PRO A 299 -0.41 -8.50 -23.73
CA PRO A 299 0.32 -7.25 -23.86
C PRO A 299 -0.56 -6.01 -23.72
N LYS A 300 -1.88 -6.15 -23.94
CA LYS A 300 -2.89 -5.09 -23.84
C LYS A 300 -3.67 -5.10 -22.52
N ASN A 301 -3.17 -5.78 -21.48
CA ASN A 301 -3.88 -5.90 -20.20
C ASN A 301 -3.13 -5.37 -18.98
N GLY A 302 -1.93 -4.77 -19.11
CA GLY A 302 -1.33 -4.10 -17.95
C GLY A 302 -0.05 -3.32 -18.16
N LEU A 303 0.30 -2.54 -17.13
CA LEU A 303 1.44 -1.62 -17.11
C LEU A 303 2.21 -1.76 -15.78
N TYR A 304 3.50 -2.01 -15.89
CA TYR A 304 4.41 -2.05 -14.75
C TYR A 304 5.27 -0.77 -14.70
N LEU A 305 5.17 -0.04 -13.60
CA LEU A 305 5.85 1.22 -13.34
C LEU A 305 6.76 1.07 -12.13
N GLN A 306 8.06 1.14 -12.32
CA GLN A 306 9.02 0.96 -11.23
C GLN A 306 9.90 2.19 -11.01
N LEU A 307 10.16 2.53 -9.75
CA LEU A 307 11.16 3.52 -9.37
C LEU A 307 12.56 3.05 -9.84
N GLY A 308 13.20 3.84 -10.70
CA GLY A 308 14.46 3.49 -11.36
C GLY A 308 14.29 2.89 -12.77
N GLN A 309 13.06 2.64 -13.22
CA GLN A 309 12.77 2.16 -14.58
C GLN A 309 13.12 3.23 -15.62
N TYR A 310 13.32 2.80 -16.86
CA TYR A 310 13.71 3.68 -17.99
C TYR A 310 14.95 4.53 -17.70
N LYS A 311 15.93 3.96 -16.97
CA LYS A 311 17.15 4.63 -16.49
C LYS A 311 17.79 5.57 -17.51
N ASN A 312 17.97 5.12 -18.75
CA ASN A 312 18.61 5.92 -19.79
C ASN A 312 17.80 7.17 -20.19
N LEU A 313 16.47 7.08 -20.21
CA LEU A 313 15.60 8.21 -20.51
C LEU A 313 15.47 9.18 -19.33
N MET A 314 15.53 8.66 -18.11
CA MET A 314 15.29 9.44 -16.90
C MET A 314 16.54 10.11 -16.34
N LYS A 315 17.73 9.53 -16.55
CA LYS A 315 19.02 10.08 -16.08
C LYS A 315 19.35 11.47 -16.63
N SER A 316 18.84 11.83 -17.81
CA SER A 316 19.04 13.16 -18.39
C SER A 316 18.18 14.24 -17.74
N LYS A 317 17.14 13.85 -16.99
CA LYS A 317 16.15 14.75 -16.38
C LYS A 317 16.22 14.80 -14.86
N TYR A 318 16.74 13.75 -14.22
CA TYR A 318 16.68 13.54 -12.79
C TYR A 318 17.98 12.98 -12.23
N ASP A 319 18.32 13.40 -11.00
CA ASP A 319 19.31 12.72 -10.18
C ASP A 319 18.70 11.42 -9.61
N LEU A 320 18.83 10.34 -10.37
CA LEU A 320 18.31 9.04 -9.97
C LEU A 320 18.99 8.49 -8.72
N ASP A 321 20.27 8.82 -8.51
CA ASP A 321 20.99 8.35 -7.34
C ASP A 321 20.44 9.02 -6.09
N MET A 322 20.15 10.32 -6.12
CA MET A 322 19.43 10.99 -5.04
C MET A 322 18.05 10.35 -4.81
N LEU A 323 17.21 10.25 -5.85
CA LEU A 323 15.82 9.78 -5.73
C LEU A 323 15.71 8.35 -5.19
N MET A 324 16.56 7.43 -5.68
CA MET A 324 16.57 6.03 -5.24
C MET A 324 17.09 5.88 -3.80
N ASN A 325 17.88 6.85 -3.32
CA ASN A 325 18.48 6.85 -2.00
C ASN A 325 17.70 7.61 -0.93
N ILE A 326 16.62 8.32 -1.30
CA ILE A 326 15.68 8.88 -0.34
C ILE A 326 15.28 7.80 0.67
N LYS A 327 15.36 8.14 1.96
CA LYS A 327 15.18 7.18 3.04
C LYS A 327 13.73 6.70 3.10
N THR A 328 13.56 5.39 3.06
CA THR A 328 12.29 4.71 3.35
C THR A 328 11.93 4.94 4.82
N SER A 329 11.08 5.94 5.10
CA SER A 329 10.67 6.29 6.46
C SER A 329 9.35 7.08 6.47
N LEU A 330 8.88 7.41 7.67
CA LEU A 330 7.73 8.30 7.90
C LEU A 330 8.17 9.69 8.43
N PHE A 331 9.44 10.04 8.26
CA PHE A 331 9.95 11.37 8.54
C PHE A 331 9.64 12.32 7.38
N LYS A 332 9.58 13.61 7.68
CA LYS A 332 9.33 14.66 6.68
C LYS A 332 10.36 14.58 5.57
N LEU A 333 9.90 14.81 4.34
CA LEU A 333 10.76 15.03 3.18
C LEU A 333 11.08 16.53 3.07
N SER A 334 12.24 16.86 2.52
CA SER A 334 12.48 18.23 2.04
C SER A 334 11.53 18.56 0.89
N ASN A 335 11.26 19.85 0.66
CA ASN A 335 10.44 20.28 -0.48
C ASN A 335 11.03 19.80 -1.81
N LYS A 336 12.37 19.84 -1.95
CA LYS A 336 13.07 19.33 -3.14
C LYS A 336 12.83 17.83 -3.36
N GLU A 337 13.02 17.00 -2.33
CA GLU A 337 12.76 15.57 -2.42
C GLU A 337 11.31 15.26 -2.80
N TYR A 338 10.35 15.99 -2.23
CA TYR A 338 8.94 15.83 -2.58
C TYR A 338 8.67 16.17 -4.05
N ASP A 339 9.11 17.36 -4.49
CA ASP A 339 8.80 17.87 -5.83
C ASP A 339 9.44 17.02 -6.91
N GLU A 340 10.73 16.66 -6.76
CA GLU A 340 11.43 15.83 -7.75
C GLU A 340 10.88 14.41 -7.81
N LEU A 341 10.57 13.80 -6.66
CA LEU A 341 10.05 12.43 -6.62
C LEU A 341 8.63 12.32 -7.19
N LYS A 342 7.78 13.31 -6.91
CA LYS A 342 6.45 13.41 -7.49
C LYS A 342 6.54 13.56 -9.02
N LYS A 343 7.37 14.51 -9.48
CA LYS A 343 7.56 14.77 -10.91
C LYS A 343 8.13 13.54 -11.63
N TYR A 344 9.08 12.84 -11.02
CA TYR A 344 9.63 11.59 -11.52
C TYR A 344 8.56 10.50 -11.68
N GLY A 345 7.71 10.30 -10.66
CA GLY A 345 6.59 9.35 -10.72
C GLY A 345 5.62 9.68 -11.85
N ALA A 346 5.34 10.97 -12.06
CA ALA A 346 4.50 11.44 -13.15
C ALA A 346 5.11 11.16 -14.54
N ASP A 347 6.39 11.48 -14.74
CA ASP A 347 7.10 11.29 -16.01
C ASP A 347 7.27 9.81 -16.37
N ILE A 348 7.56 8.95 -15.39
CA ILE A 348 7.62 7.49 -15.61
C ILE A 348 6.26 6.96 -16.04
N THR A 349 5.19 7.43 -15.40
CA THR A 349 3.83 7.01 -15.74
C THR A 349 3.49 7.44 -17.16
N GLN A 350 3.81 8.68 -17.56
CA GLN A 350 3.55 9.16 -18.91
C GLN A 350 4.36 8.38 -19.94
N THR A 351 5.63 8.09 -19.63
CA THR A 351 6.50 7.26 -20.49
C THR A 351 5.91 5.85 -20.64
N GLY A 352 5.41 5.27 -19.55
CA GLY A 352 4.75 3.98 -19.54
C GLY A 352 3.49 3.96 -20.41
N ILE A 353 2.60 4.94 -20.22
CA ILE A 353 1.39 5.12 -21.04
C ILE A 353 1.77 5.23 -22.52
N ASN A 354 2.72 6.11 -22.88
CA ASN A 354 3.11 6.31 -24.28
C ASN A 354 3.70 5.05 -24.92
N LYS A 355 4.49 4.27 -24.17
CA LYS A 355 5.07 3.03 -24.71
C LYS A 355 4.05 1.90 -24.84
N TRP A 356 2.97 1.97 -24.07
CA TRP A 356 1.99 0.91 -23.95
C TRP A 356 0.74 1.15 -24.81
N TYR A 357 0.23 2.39 -24.85
CA TYR A 357 -0.95 2.78 -25.64
C TYR A 357 -0.66 3.07 -27.12
N VAL A 358 0.60 3.28 -27.52
CA VAL A 358 0.99 3.60 -28.91
C VAL A 358 1.44 2.34 -29.68
N LYS A 359 1.16 1.15 -29.17
CA LYS A 359 1.31 -0.15 -29.87
C LYS A 359 -0.01 -0.92 -29.82
#